data_AF-W6Q9P4-F1
#
_entry.id   AF-W6Q9P4-F1
#
_cell.length_a   1.000
_cell.length_b   1.000
_cell.length_c   1.000
_cell.angle_alpha   90.00
_cell.angle_beta   90.00
_cell.angle_gamma   90.00
#
_symmetry.space_group_name_H-M   'P 1'
#
loop_
_entity.id
_entity.type
_entity.pdbx_description
1 polymer ?
#
loop_
_entity_poly.entity_id
_entity_poly.type
_entity_poly.pdbx_seq_one_letter_code
_entity_poly.pdbx_strand_id
1 'polypeptide(L)'
;MPPRLNLFTANKAVSALRQSTTPALIASPVRFRAVQSLPIQCRWSSSRDGSKKVEPQPDQQTYPTVDQLPDVSEEANEISRIMDKEKRCDGIPSTPELDQGTPVEEVLSRDKDAMKHMPQVMRDALKKSGGSRSFSTSARSLMNDLQGVEPNNEANLIPHIPGLDGASDEATAALASMIEQVQGQALEENPGLKFDPPALPEELKTLNFRKRYDTMQDQFTKMMMESGKLTKAQKNMSLVLDHLRTASPPQINPRRRLLGAPPASQLPLDPVLYLTLVVDSVAPLFRIRQQKGIAGGGTAVQIPHPLTLRQRRRTAIKWILDASDKRRDALFANRVAAEVVAVAEGRSGVWEKRDQQHKIGISGRANLNTNARR
;
A
#
# COMPACT_ATOMS: atom_id res chain seq x y z
N MET A 1 -44.48 -0.97 -81.24
CA MET A 1 -43.22 -0.36 -81.71
C MET A 1 -42.92 0.88 -80.87
N PRO A 2 -41.73 1.00 -80.25
CA PRO A 2 -41.29 2.18 -79.51
C PRO A 2 -40.56 3.18 -80.41
N PRO A 3 -40.51 4.47 -80.06
CA PRO A 3 -39.22 5.17 -79.96
C PRO A 3 -39.26 6.26 -78.83
N ARG A 4 -38.21 6.81 -78.20
CA ARG A 4 -36.84 7.17 -78.60
C ARG A 4 -35.91 7.25 -77.39
N LEU A 5 -34.65 6.90 -77.64
CA LEU A 5 -33.47 7.05 -76.79
C LEU A 5 -33.04 8.53 -76.74
N ASN A 6 -32.63 9.02 -75.57
CA ASN A 6 -31.84 10.24 -75.45
C ASN A 6 -30.36 9.89 -75.30
N LEU A 7 -29.60 10.28 -76.32
CA LEU A 7 -28.14 10.30 -76.35
C LEU A 7 -27.70 11.68 -75.87
N PHE A 8 -27.05 11.77 -74.71
CA PHE A 8 -26.10 12.85 -74.47
C PHE A 8 -24.80 12.27 -73.92
N THR A 9 -23.76 12.68 -74.63
CA THR A 9 -22.41 12.17 -74.69
C THR A 9 -21.51 12.84 -73.66
N ALA A 10 -20.64 12.01 -73.08
CA ALA A 10 -19.25 12.23 -72.71
C ALA A 10 -18.77 13.64 -72.30
N ASN A 11 -18.18 13.72 -71.11
CA ASN A 11 -16.84 14.30 -70.93
C ASN A 11 -16.04 13.46 -69.93
N LYS A 12 -15.03 12.75 -70.45
CA LYS A 12 -13.97 12.08 -69.69
C LYS A 12 -12.99 13.14 -69.18
N ALA A 13 -12.76 13.20 -67.87
CA ALA A 13 -11.60 13.88 -67.31
C ALA A 13 -10.62 12.83 -66.77
N VAL A 14 -9.41 12.83 -67.32
CA VAL A 14 -8.28 11.98 -66.98
C VAL A 14 -7.67 12.48 -65.67
N SER A 15 -7.65 11.65 -64.62
CA SER A 15 -6.88 11.94 -63.41
C SER A 15 -5.46 11.40 -63.58
N ALA A 16 -4.52 12.32 -63.80
CA ALA A 16 -3.09 12.04 -63.86
C ALA A 16 -2.55 11.68 -62.46
N LEU A 17 -1.80 10.58 -62.42
CA LEU A 17 -0.92 10.15 -61.33
C LEU A 17 0.06 11.27 -60.94
N ARG A 18 0.16 11.57 -59.64
CA ARG A 18 1.39 12.14 -59.06
C ARG A 18 1.69 11.42 -57.76
N GLN A 19 2.66 10.52 -57.82
CA GLN A 19 3.32 9.94 -56.66
C GLN A 19 4.25 11.00 -56.04
N SER A 20 4.23 11.15 -54.72
CA SER A 20 5.28 11.86 -53.99
C SER A 20 6.01 10.88 -53.09
N THR A 21 7.21 10.50 -53.51
CA THR A 21 8.26 9.90 -52.68
C THR A 21 9.11 11.02 -52.09
N THR A 22 9.42 10.96 -50.79
CA THR A 22 10.73 11.24 -50.14
C THR A 22 10.60 11.28 -48.61
N PRO A 23 11.70 11.05 -47.86
CA PRO A 23 11.71 10.22 -46.65
C PRO A 23 11.79 10.99 -45.32
N ALA A 24 11.69 10.22 -44.23
CA ALA A 24 11.88 10.64 -42.85
C ALA A 24 13.28 11.22 -42.57
N LEU A 25 13.36 12.24 -41.69
CA LEU A 25 14.11 12.24 -40.42
C LEU A 25 14.24 13.66 -39.79
N ILE A 26 14.20 13.69 -38.45
CA ILE A 26 14.80 14.65 -37.49
C ILE A 26 14.04 15.95 -37.07
N ALA A 27 14.03 16.11 -35.73
CA ALA A 27 13.97 17.32 -34.89
C ALA A 27 12.62 18.02 -34.58
N SER A 28 12.33 18.00 -33.27
CA SER A 28 11.41 18.83 -32.49
C SER A 28 11.68 20.35 -32.62
N PRO A 29 10.69 21.21 -32.29
CA PRO A 29 10.74 21.81 -30.95
C PRO A 29 9.39 21.96 -30.25
N VAL A 30 9.48 21.84 -28.93
CA VAL A 30 8.54 22.25 -27.90
C VAL A 30 7.96 23.65 -28.22
N ARG A 31 6.63 23.78 -28.18
CA ARG A 31 5.96 25.09 -28.01
C ARG A 31 5.20 25.11 -26.70
N PHE A 32 5.82 25.76 -25.73
CA PHE A 32 5.16 26.30 -24.53
C PHE A 32 4.06 27.27 -24.95
N ARG A 33 2.84 27.06 -24.46
CA ARG A 33 1.83 28.11 -24.38
C ARG A 33 1.60 28.40 -22.91
N ALA A 34 2.33 29.39 -22.41
CA ALA A 34 2.10 29.99 -21.10
C ALA A 34 0.80 30.80 -21.15
N VAL A 35 -0.20 30.39 -20.37
CA VAL A 35 -1.23 31.29 -19.87
C VAL A 35 -1.30 31.06 -18.37
N GLN A 36 -0.64 31.96 -17.65
CA GLN A 36 -0.70 32.08 -16.21
C GLN A 36 -2.15 32.42 -15.82
N SER A 37 -2.76 31.63 -14.95
CA SER A 37 -3.91 32.07 -14.17
C SER A 37 -3.63 31.72 -12.71
N LEU A 38 -3.33 32.78 -11.94
CA LEU A 38 -3.18 32.75 -10.50
C LEU A 38 -4.57 32.56 -9.86
N PRO A 39 -4.74 31.72 -8.81
CA PRO A 39 -5.96 31.76 -8.02
C PRO A 39 -5.94 32.99 -7.09
N ILE A 40 -6.92 33.85 -7.31
CA ILE A 40 -7.27 35.00 -6.45
C ILE A 40 -7.60 34.47 -5.04
N GLN A 41 -6.81 34.88 -4.06
CA GLN A 41 -7.12 34.72 -2.65
C GLN A 41 -8.20 35.73 -2.25
N CYS A 42 -9.43 35.26 -2.03
CA CYS A 42 -10.47 36.09 -1.42
C CYS A 42 -10.31 36.07 0.10
N ARG A 43 -9.76 37.17 0.62
CA ARG A 43 -9.72 37.56 2.03
C ARG A 43 -11.15 37.90 2.48
N TRP A 44 -11.73 37.14 3.40
CA TRP A 44 -13.00 37.50 4.03
C TRP A 44 -12.71 38.19 5.35
N SER A 45 -12.80 39.52 5.34
CA SER A 45 -12.90 40.35 6.54
C SER A 45 -14.37 40.58 6.89
N SER A 46 -14.63 40.50 8.18
CA SER A 46 -15.89 40.68 8.90
C SER A 46 -16.70 41.93 8.53
N SER A 47 -18.02 41.75 8.41
CA SER A 47 -19.00 42.68 9.00
C SER A 47 -20.39 42.03 9.00
N ARG A 48 -20.94 41.77 10.20
CA ARG A 48 -22.38 41.81 10.40
C ARG A 48 -22.73 42.00 11.88
N ASP A 49 -23.13 43.23 12.17
CA ASP A 49 -23.97 43.56 13.32
C ASP A 49 -25.31 42.81 13.23
N GLY A 50 -25.78 42.31 14.36
CA GLY A 50 -27.05 41.60 14.45
C GLY A 50 -27.29 41.05 15.85
N SER A 51 -27.70 41.95 16.75
CA SER A 51 -28.22 41.63 18.07
C SER A 51 -29.42 40.68 17.99
N LYS A 52 -29.37 39.57 18.73
CA LYS A 52 -30.56 38.88 19.25
C LYS A 52 -30.15 37.97 20.43
N LYS A 53 -30.74 38.29 21.60
CA LYS A 53 -30.70 37.49 22.83
C LYS A 53 -31.50 36.19 22.62
N VAL A 54 -30.94 35.06 23.01
CA VAL A 54 -31.68 33.83 23.35
C VAL A 54 -30.99 33.20 24.57
N GLU A 55 -31.78 32.88 25.59
CA GLU A 55 -31.38 32.29 26.89
C GLU A 55 -30.85 30.85 26.75
N PRO A 56 -29.97 30.38 27.64
CA PRO A 56 -29.49 28.99 27.62
C PRO A 56 -29.98 28.15 28.82
N GLN A 57 -30.43 26.92 28.54
CA GLN A 57 -30.30 25.72 29.39
C GLN A 57 -30.51 24.46 28.52
N PRO A 58 -30.06 23.26 28.96
CA PRO A 58 -28.72 22.86 29.39
C PRO A 58 -28.21 21.68 28.50
N ASP A 59 -27.05 21.12 28.85
CA ASP A 59 -26.44 19.90 28.27
C ASP A 59 -25.48 20.12 27.08
N GLN A 60 -24.28 20.60 27.40
CA GLN A 60 -23.09 20.37 26.60
C GLN A 60 -21.99 19.71 27.45
N GLN A 61 -21.56 18.55 26.98
CA GLN A 61 -20.39 17.82 27.45
C GLN A 61 -19.18 18.76 27.40
N THR A 62 -18.64 19.04 28.58
CA THR A 62 -17.47 19.90 28.77
C THR A 62 -16.23 19.20 28.21
N TYR A 63 -15.70 19.70 27.11
CA TYR A 63 -14.34 19.35 26.66
C TYR A 63 -13.33 19.97 27.64
N PRO A 64 -12.19 19.32 27.93
CA PRO A 64 -11.20 19.78 28.92
C PRO A 64 -10.34 20.94 28.39
N THR A 65 -10.97 21.99 27.85
CA THR A 65 -10.28 23.17 27.31
C THR A 65 -11.00 24.46 27.69
N VAL A 66 -11.85 24.41 28.72
CA VAL A 66 -12.61 25.58 29.23
C VAL A 66 -12.03 26.10 30.56
N ASP A 67 -10.90 25.56 31.01
CA ASP A 67 -10.20 26.14 32.15
C ASP A 67 -9.66 27.51 31.73
N GLN A 68 -10.14 28.57 32.38
CA GLN A 68 -9.63 29.92 32.17
C GLN A 68 -8.13 29.92 32.52
N LEU A 69 -7.32 30.45 31.59
CA LEU A 69 -5.88 30.58 31.81
C LEU A 69 -5.63 31.38 33.10
N PRO A 70 -4.61 31.02 33.89
CA PRO A 70 -4.25 31.75 35.09
C PRO A 70 -3.91 33.21 34.77
N ASP A 71 -4.12 34.09 35.75
CA ASP A 71 -3.78 35.50 35.59
C ASP A 71 -2.28 35.65 35.30
N VAL A 72 -1.94 36.61 34.43
CA VAL A 72 -0.55 36.84 33.95
C VAL A 72 0.44 37.07 35.12
N SER A 73 -0.04 37.52 36.27
CA SER A 73 0.75 37.66 37.50
C SER A 73 1.10 36.31 38.16
N GLU A 74 0.22 35.32 38.07
CA GLU A 74 0.45 33.98 38.57
C GLU A 74 1.40 33.21 37.65
N GLU A 75 1.24 33.32 36.33
CA GLU A 75 2.19 32.76 35.35
C GLU A 75 3.59 33.36 35.53
N ALA A 76 3.69 34.68 35.73
CA ALA A 76 4.97 35.34 35.97
C ALA A 76 5.65 34.84 37.26
N ASN A 77 4.89 34.58 38.32
CA ASN A 77 5.40 34.04 39.58
C ASN A 77 5.79 32.56 39.47
N GLU A 78 5.13 31.79 38.62
CA GLU A 78 5.51 30.40 38.34
C GLU A 78 6.79 30.32 37.50
N ILE A 79 6.88 31.16 36.47
CA ILE A 79 8.10 31.29 35.65
C ILE A 79 9.27 31.74 36.53
N SER A 80 9.07 32.71 37.44
CA SER A 80 10.12 33.13 38.37
C SER A 80 10.52 32.01 39.33
N ARG A 81 9.57 31.24 39.85
CA ARG A 81 9.86 30.07 40.71
C ARG A 81 10.62 28.96 39.96
N ILE A 82 10.33 28.73 38.69
CA ILE A 82 11.04 27.75 37.85
C ILE A 82 12.47 28.22 37.62
N MET A 83 12.65 29.49 37.23
CA MET A 83 13.95 30.11 37.00
C MET A 83 14.81 30.21 38.28
N ASP A 84 14.19 30.44 39.44
CA ASP A 84 14.89 30.51 40.72
C ASP A 84 15.22 29.13 41.30
N LYS A 85 14.44 28.09 40.96
CA LYS A 85 14.76 26.69 41.33
C LYS A 85 15.98 26.16 40.58
N GLU A 86 16.22 26.60 39.35
CA GLU A 86 17.42 26.25 38.58
C GLU A 86 18.73 26.79 39.20
N LYS A 87 18.67 27.72 40.16
CA LYS A 87 19.86 28.24 40.86
C LYS A 87 20.31 27.44 42.08
N ARG A 88 19.64 26.35 42.45
CA ARG A 88 19.99 25.59 43.66
C ARG A 88 21.22 24.67 43.54
N CYS A 89 21.78 24.49 42.34
CA CYS A 89 23.08 23.84 42.18
C CYS A 89 23.94 24.62 41.17
N ASP A 90 24.97 25.27 41.69
CA ASP A 90 26.19 25.70 40.99
C ASP A 90 26.04 26.39 39.62
N GLY A 91 25.27 27.48 39.56
CA GLY A 91 25.59 28.67 38.74
C GLY A 91 25.73 28.51 37.22
N ILE A 92 25.32 27.41 36.60
CA ILE A 92 25.32 27.22 35.15
C ILE A 92 23.91 26.75 34.73
N PRO A 93 23.23 27.45 33.80
CA PRO A 93 21.88 27.07 33.38
C PRO A 93 21.93 25.76 32.58
N SER A 94 21.64 24.65 33.25
CA SER A 94 21.49 23.34 32.63
C SER A 94 20.11 23.21 32.00
N THR A 95 20.08 23.00 30.68
CA THR A 95 18.91 22.48 29.96
C THR A 95 18.36 21.23 30.66
N PRO A 96 17.03 21.00 30.74
CA PRO A 96 16.47 19.88 31.48
C PRO A 96 16.96 18.55 30.87
N GLU A 97 17.81 17.83 31.60
CA GLU A 97 18.31 16.52 31.21
C GLU A 97 17.12 15.55 31.08
N LEU A 98 16.86 15.11 29.85
CA LEU A 98 15.74 14.22 29.50
C LEU A 98 15.83 12.83 30.15
N ASP A 99 16.97 12.48 30.77
CA ASP A 99 17.26 11.14 31.30
C ASP A 99 16.92 10.95 32.78
N GLN A 100 16.66 12.04 33.53
CA GLN A 100 16.21 11.96 34.91
C GLN A 100 14.87 12.69 35.05
N GLY A 101 13.77 11.94 34.94
CA GLY A 101 12.43 12.49 35.13
C GLY A 101 12.27 13.12 36.52
N THR A 102 11.45 14.18 36.62
CA THR A 102 11.11 14.77 37.92
C THR A 102 10.41 13.73 38.80
N PRO A 103 10.78 13.60 40.08
CA PRO A 103 10.19 12.59 40.96
C PRO A 103 8.66 12.70 40.99
N VAL A 104 7.96 11.58 40.83
CA VAL A 104 6.48 11.52 40.80
C VAL A 104 5.85 12.14 42.05
N GLU A 105 6.50 12.02 43.20
CA GLU A 105 6.08 12.64 44.45
C GLU A 105 6.08 14.17 44.37
N GLU A 106 7.04 14.76 43.66
CA GLU A 106 7.15 16.20 43.51
C GLU A 106 6.08 16.75 42.56
N VAL A 107 5.74 16.01 41.49
CA VAL A 107 4.62 16.33 40.59
C VAL A 107 3.28 16.27 41.33
N LEU A 108 3.08 15.25 42.16
CA LEU A 108 1.86 15.09 42.96
C LEU A 108 1.74 16.16 44.07
N SER A 109 2.85 16.63 44.62
CA SER A 109 2.86 17.71 45.61
C SER A 109 2.45 19.07 45.03
N ARG A 110 2.76 19.29 43.74
CA ARG A 110 2.42 20.50 42.98
C ARG A 110 0.93 20.50 42.58
N ASP A 111 0.43 19.34 42.14
CA ASP A 111 -0.93 19.23 41.59
C ASP A 111 -1.91 18.58 42.58
N LYS A 112 -2.62 19.43 43.33
CA LYS A 112 -3.66 18.99 44.28
C LYS A 112 -4.82 18.26 43.60
N ASP A 113 -5.07 18.53 42.32
CA ASP A 113 -6.12 17.88 41.54
C ASP A 113 -5.70 16.49 41.03
N ALA A 114 -4.41 16.26 40.82
CA ALA A 114 -3.86 14.94 40.51
C ALA A 114 -4.02 13.98 41.71
N MET A 115 -3.86 14.47 42.95
CA MET A 115 -4.13 13.67 44.15
C MET A 115 -5.60 13.18 44.23
N LYS A 116 -6.56 13.97 43.72
CA LYS A 116 -8.00 13.63 43.73
C LYS A 116 -8.38 12.56 42.72
N HIS A 117 -7.63 12.43 41.63
CA HIS A 117 -7.88 11.43 40.58
C HIS A 117 -6.94 10.22 40.66
N MET A 118 -6.04 10.18 41.65
CA MET A 118 -5.08 9.10 41.82
C MET A 118 -5.74 7.75 42.16
N PRO A 119 -5.34 6.64 41.54
CA PRO A 119 -5.83 5.30 41.89
C PRO A 119 -5.45 4.92 43.32
N GLN A 120 -6.33 4.15 43.97
CA GLN A 120 -6.26 3.85 45.40
C GLN A 120 -4.94 3.15 45.82
N VAL A 121 -4.39 2.29 44.96
CA VAL A 121 -3.11 1.59 45.21
C VAL A 121 -1.93 2.57 45.38
N MET A 122 -1.93 3.69 44.64
CA MET A 122 -0.89 4.72 44.78
C MET A 122 -1.11 5.61 46.01
N ARG A 123 -2.37 5.84 46.41
CA ARG A 123 -2.69 6.56 47.67
C ARG A 123 -2.19 5.79 48.88
N ASP A 124 -2.37 4.47 48.86
CA ASP A 124 -1.95 3.59 49.93
C ASP A 124 -0.42 3.47 50.00
N ALA A 125 0.27 3.55 48.86
CA ALA A 125 1.74 3.62 48.80
C ALA A 125 2.29 4.92 49.41
N LEU A 126 1.67 6.07 49.12
CA LEU A 126 2.07 7.37 49.66
C LEU A 126 1.75 7.51 51.16
N LYS A 127 0.66 6.88 51.64
CA LYS A 127 0.35 6.81 53.07
C LYS A 127 1.29 5.89 53.86
N LYS A 128 2.00 4.97 53.18
CA LYS A 128 2.94 4.02 53.80
C LYS A 128 4.39 4.47 53.80
N SER A 129 4.75 5.59 53.16
CA SER A 129 6.13 6.08 53.03
C SER A 129 6.70 6.77 54.28
N GLY A 130 6.31 6.31 55.48
CA GLY A 130 6.94 6.66 56.75
C GLY A 130 7.94 5.62 57.27
N GLY A 131 8.22 4.55 56.52
CA GLY A 131 9.12 3.48 56.94
C GLY A 131 10.24 3.28 55.94
N SER A 132 11.48 3.61 56.33
CA SER A 132 12.69 3.19 55.63
C SER A 132 12.69 1.66 55.53
N ARG A 133 12.43 1.14 54.34
CA ARG A 133 12.67 -0.25 53.97
C ARG A 133 13.54 -0.21 52.73
N SER A 134 14.78 -0.63 52.89
CA SER A 134 15.74 -0.81 51.80
C SER A 134 15.22 -1.87 50.84
N PHE A 135 14.46 -1.46 49.83
CA PHE A 135 14.16 -2.32 48.69
C PHE A 135 15.32 -2.21 47.71
N SER A 136 16.19 -3.22 47.74
CA SER A 136 17.17 -3.45 46.68
C SER A 136 16.41 -3.91 45.43
N THR A 137 16.21 -3.01 44.47
CA THR A 137 15.81 -3.39 43.11
C THR A 137 17.05 -3.86 42.36
N SER A 138 17.58 -5.02 42.72
CA SER A 138 18.50 -5.73 41.83
C SER A 138 17.65 -6.44 40.77
N ALA A 139 17.53 -5.80 39.61
CA ALA A 139 17.09 -6.49 38.41
C ALA A 139 18.17 -7.51 38.04
N ARG A 140 17.93 -8.80 38.34
CA ARG A 140 18.70 -9.88 37.69
C ARG A 140 18.24 -9.92 36.24
N SER A 141 19.02 -9.31 35.35
CA SER A 141 18.97 -9.66 33.95
C SER A 141 19.32 -11.14 33.86
N LEU A 142 18.35 -11.97 33.48
CA LEU A 142 18.62 -13.34 33.02
C LEU A 142 19.22 -13.22 31.61
N MET A 143 20.43 -12.65 31.55
CA MET A 143 21.35 -12.86 30.47
C MET A 143 22.02 -14.19 30.79
N ASN A 144 21.79 -15.19 29.95
CA ASN A 144 22.46 -16.47 30.00
C ASN A 144 23.97 -16.22 30.14
N ASP A 145 24.62 -16.83 31.14
CA ASP A 145 26.07 -16.83 31.28
C ASP A 145 26.69 -17.47 30.02
N LEU A 146 27.12 -16.63 29.09
CA LEU A 146 28.26 -16.88 28.24
C LEU A 146 29.34 -15.91 28.72
N GLN A 147 30.29 -16.48 29.46
CA GLN A 147 31.46 -15.80 30.01
C GLN A 147 32.11 -14.84 29.00
N GLY A 148 32.03 -13.54 29.30
CA GLY A 148 32.89 -12.53 28.71
C GLY A 148 34.15 -12.40 29.56
N VAL A 149 35.31 -12.65 28.95
CA VAL A 149 36.57 -12.04 29.36
C VAL A 149 36.75 -10.78 28.49
N GLU A 150 37.01 -9.66 29.15
CA GLU A 150 37.24 -8.32 28.58
C GLU A 150 38.37 -8.27 27.52
N PRO A 151 38.37 -7.24 26.66
CA PRO A 151 39.07 -7.21 25.39
C PRO A 151 40.50 -6.73 25.58
N ASN A 152 41.45 -7.66 25.71
CA ASN A 152 42.85 -7.36 25.49
C ASN A 152 43.51 -8.55 24.78
N ASN A 153 44.05 -8.27 23.60
CA ASN A 153 44.81 -9.15 22.71
C ASN A 153 43.99 -10.25 22.01
N GLU A 154 43.42 -9.90 20.86
CA GLU A 154 43.09 -10.86 19.80
C GLU A 154 44.39 -11.41 19.17
N ALA A 155 45.06 -12.27 19.91
CA ALA A 155 45.98 -13.27 19.39
C ALA A 155 45.58 -14.58 20.06
N ASN A 156 45.21 -15.58 19.26
CA ASN A 156 44.87 -16.96 19.63
C ASN A 156 43.39 -17.24 19.98
N LEU A 157 42.59 -17.48 18.93
CA LEU A 157 41.44 -18.39 18.98
C LEU A 157 41.51 -19.32 17.76
N ILE A 158 42.46 -20.25 17.82
CA ILE A 158 42.56 -21.45 16.98
C ILE A 158 41.97 -22.61 17.80
N PRO A 159 41.15 -23.53 17.22
CA PRO A 159 40.64 -24.67 17.97
C PRO A 159 41.80 -25.57 18.42
N HIS A 160 41.86 -25.89 19.72
CA HIS A 160 42.88 -26.77 20.27
C HIS A 160 42.60 -28.23 19.88
N ILE A 161 43.39 -28.73 18.92
CA ILE A 161 43.48 -30.14 18.53
C ILE A 161 44.53 -30.80 19.45
N PRO A 162 44.21 -31.90 20.15
CA PRO A 162 45.15 -32.49 21.11
C PRO A 162 46.29 -33.20 20.36
N GLY A 163 47.53 -32.74 20.60
CA GLY A 163 48.76 -33.28 19.99
C GLY A 163 49.67 -32.28 19.28
N LEU A 164 49.52 -30.97 19.51
CA LEU A 164 50.20 -29.93 18.73
C LEU A 164 51.06 -28.96 19.56
N ASP A 165 51.81 -29.44 20.55
CA ASP A 165 52.80 -28.61 21.28
C ASP A 165 54.15 -28.51 20.52
N GLY A 166 54.08 -28.54 19.19
CA GLY A 166 55.23 -28.55 18.31
C GLY A 166 54.81 -28.79 16.85
N ALA A 167 53.79 -28.07 16.38
CA ALA A 167 53.55 -28.00 14.94
C ALA A 167 54.81 -27.45 14.28
N SER A 168 55.52 -28.30 13.54
CA SER A 168 56.53 -27.84 12.61
C SER A 168 55.91 -26.79 11.69
N ASP A 169 56.71 -25.84 11.23
CA ASP A 169 56.32 -24.89 10.19
C ASP A 169 55.76 -25.60 8.93
N GLU A 170 56.02 -26.90 8.79
CA GLU A 170 55.48 -27.79 7.78
C GLU A 170 53.97 -28.07 7.94
N ALA A 171 53.45 -28.20 9.17
CA ALA A 171 52.04 -28.46 9.41
C ALA A 171 51.18 -27.22 9.17
N THR A 172 51.70 -26.03 9.52
CA THR A 172 51.08 -24.74 9.19
C THR A 172 51.17 -24.45 7.69
N ALA A 173 52.29 -24.77 7.04
CA ALA A 173 52.42 -24.72 5.58
C ALA A 173 51.49 -25.71 4.86
N ALA A 174 51.26 -26.90 5.41
CA ALA A 174 50.31 -27.88 4.86
C ALA A 174 48.86 -27.37 4.94
N LEU A 175 48.46 -26.73 6.04
CA LEU A 175 47.15 -26.09 6.14
C LEU A 175 47.01 -24.89 5.18
N ALA A 176 48.05 -24.06 5.05
CA ALA A 176 48.07 -22.94 4.11
C ALA A 176 47.92 -23.41 2.66
N SER A 177 48.66 -24.45 2.26
CA SER A 177 48.56 -25.05 0.92
C SER A 177 47.22 -25.75 0.68
N MET A 178 46.59 -26.36 1.69
CA MET A 178 45.22 -26.86 1.58
C MET A 178 44.21 -25.73 1.35
N ILE A 179 44.33 -24.61 2.07
CA ILE A 179 43.45 -23.44 1.86
C ILE A 179 43.63 -22.87 0.46
N GLU A 180 44.87 -22.75 0.00
CA GLU A 180 45.19 -22.26 -1.35
C GLU A 180 44.68 -23.21 -2.44
N GLN A 181 44.75 -24.53 -2.23
CA GLN A 181 44.15 -25.51 -3.14
C GLN A 181 42.62 -25.42 -3.19
N VAL A 182 41.96 -25.30 -2.04
CA VAL A 182 40.49 -25.13 -1.97
C VAL A 182 40.08 -23.82 -2.65
N GLN A 183 40.86 -22.76 -2.44
CA GLN A 183 40.60 -21.46 -3.03
C GLN A 183 40.89 -21.47 -4.54
N GLY A 184 41.92 -22.17 -4.99
CA GLY A 184 42.20 -22.40 -6.41
C GLY A 184 41.10 -23.20 -7.11
N GLN A 185 40.61 -24.28 -6.50
CA GLN A 185 39.47 -25.05 -7.00
C GLN A 185 38.20 -24.20 -7.10
N ALA A 186 37.91 -23.39 -6.09
CA ALA A 186 36.77 -22.47 -6.10
C ALA A 186 36.88 -21.38 -7.19
N LEU A 187 38.09 -20.88 -7.46
CA LEU A 187 38.35 -19.91 -8.53
C LEU A 187 38.23 -20.52 -9.93
N GLU A 188 38.62 -21.79 -10.11
CA GLU A 188 38.47 -22.53 -11.36
C GLU A 188 37.00 -22.86 -11.67
N GLU A 189 36.21 -23.23 -10.66
CA GLU A 189 34.77 -23.51 -10.83
C GLU A 189 33.94 -22.23 -11.04
N ASN A 190 34.29 -21.13 -10.35
CA ASN A 190 33.59 -19.85 -10.39
C ASN A 190 34.54 -18.69 -10.72
N PRO A 191 34.93 -18.51 -12.00
CA PRO A 191 35.88 -17.48 -12.37
C PRO A 191 35.33 -16.08 -12.03
N GLY A 192 35.99 -15.41 -11.07
CA GLY A 192 35.69 -14.04 -10.69
C GLY A 192 34.49 -13.85 -9.74
N LEU A 193 33.82 -14.91 -9.28
CA LEU A 193 32.80 -14.82 -8.25
C LEU A 193 33.31 -15.34 -6.91
N LYS A 194 33.06 -14.57 -5.84
CA LYS A 194 33.37 -14.98 -4.46
C LYS A 194 32.39 -16.03 -3.92
N PHE A 195 31.18 -16.06 -4.45
CA PHE A 195 30.11 -16.97 -4.07
C PHE A 195 29.49 -17.55 -5.35
N ASP A 196 28.84 -18.70 -5.23
CA ASP A 196 28.18 -19.34 -6.37
C ASP A 196 27.25 -18.36 -7.11
N PRO A 197 27.17 -18.46 -8.45
CA PRO A 197 26.27 -17.63 -9.22
C PRO A 197 24.84 -17.83 -8.71
N PRO A 198 24.05 -16.74 -8.59
CA PRO A 198 22.65 -16.90 -8.22
C PRO A 198 21.98 -17.78 -9.28
N ALA A 199 21.36 -18.86 -8.83
CA ALA A 199 20.49 -19.65 -9.70
C ALA A 199 19.50 -18.68 -10.36
N LEU A 200 19.28 -18.82 -11.66
CA LEU A 200 18.29 -18.05 -12.41
C LEU A 200 16.99 -18.87 -12.55
N PRO A 201 16.20 -19.08 -11.48
CA PRO A 201 14.88 -19.65 -11.66
C PRO A 201 14.01 -18.61 -12.37
N GLU A 202 13.43 -18.99 -13.50
CA GLU A 202 12.43 -18.19 -14.22
C GLU A 202 11.23 -17.78 -13.34
N GLU A 203 11.05 -18.49 -12.23
CA GLU A 203 9.97 -18.35 -11.27
C GLU A 203 10.14 -17.18 -10.29
N LEU A 204 11.37 -16.67 -10.11
CA LEU A 204 11.64 -15.53 -9.22
C LEU A 204 11.31 -14.18 -9.89
N LYS A 205 10.06 -14.04 -10.34
CA LYS A 205 9.47 -12.79 -10.86
C LYS A 205 9.69 -11.60 -9.92
N THR A 206 9.84 -11.88 -8.62
CA THR A 206 10.07 -10.94 -7.53
C THR A 206 11.44 -10.25 -7.55
N LEU A 207 12.45 -10.82 -8.23
CA LEU A 207 13.80 -10.24 -8.28
C LEU A 207 13.86 -8.93 -9.07
N ASN A 208 12.97 -8.76 -10.05
CA ASN A 208 12.92 -7.53 -10.81
C ASN A 208 12.24 -6.44 -9.95
N PHE A 209 13.02 -5.44 -9.51
CA PHE A 209 12.51 -4.32 -8.72
C PHE A 209 11.27 -3.64 -9.33
N ARG A 210 11.21 -3.52 -10.67
CA ARG A 210 10.07 -2.90 -11.39
C ARG A 210 8.83 -3.78 -11.43
N LYS A 211 8.99 -5.09 -11.22
CA LYS A 211 7.93 -6.11 -11.23
C LYS A 211 8.00 -7.00 -9.98
N ARG A 212 8.20 -6.37 -8.82
CA ARG A 212 8.34 -7.07 -7.54
C ARG A 212 7.12 -7.92 -7.18
N TYR A 213 5.93 -7.41 -7.46
CA TYR A 213 4.66 -8.05 -7.09
C TYR A 213 4.07 -8.84 -8.26
N ASP A 214 3.13 -9.73 -7.94
CA ASP A 214 2.37 -10.42 -8.99
C ASP A 214 1.59 -9.42 -9.87
N THR A 215 1.40 -9.79 -11.12
CA THR A 215 0.68 -9.01 -12.13
C THR A 215 -0.74 -8.63 -11.69
N MET A 216 -1.42 -9.48 -10.91
CA MET A 216 -2.75 -9.19 -10.41
C MET A 216 -2.75 -8.17 -9.31
N GLN A 217 -1.88 -8.36 -8.32
CA GLN A 217 -1.72 -7.43 -7.21
C GLN A 217 -1.28 -6.04 -7.72
N ASP A 218 -0.32 -5.99 -8.65
CA ASP A 218 0.13 -4.74 -9.28
C ASP A 218 -0.98 -4.04 -10.08
N GLN A 219 -1.77 -4.81 -10.85
CA GLN A 219 -2.87 -4.24 -11.60
C GLN A 219 -3.99 -3.72 -10.68
N PHE A 220 -4.34 -4.47 -9.63
CA PHE A 220 -5.40 -4.10 -8.71
C PHE A 220 -5.01 -2.88 -7.87
N THR A 221 -3.79 -2.85 -7.32
CA THR A 221 -3.27 -1.69 -6.56
C THR A 221 -3.30 -0.40 -7.40
N LYS A 222 -2.85 -0.46 -8.66
CA LYS A 222 -2.89 0.70 -9.57
C LYS A 222 -4.31 1.15 -9.92
N MET A 223 -5.29 0.24 -9.91
CA MET A 223 -6.69 0.58 -10.14
C MET A 223 -7.37 1.20 -8.91
N MET A 224 -6.92 0.84 -7.70
CA MET A 224 -7.33 1.48 -6.43
C MET A 224 -6.68 2.85 -6.21
N MET A 225 -5.62 3.18 -6.96
CA MET A 225 -4.84 4.39 -6.76
C MET A 225 -5.56 5.63 -7.27
N GLU A 226 -5.68 6.62 -6.40
CA GLU A 226 -6.24 7.93 -6.71
C GLU A 226 -5.16 9.02 -6.58
N SER A 227 -5.23 10.04 -7.44
CA SER A 227 -4.34 11.22 -7.38
C SER A 227 -2.83 10.88 -7.35
N GLY A 228 -2.42 9.75 -7.93
CA GLY A 228 -1.02 9.30 -7.93
C GLY A 228 -0.50 8.81 -6.56
N LYS A 229 -1.37 8.63 -5.57
CA LYS A 229 -0.99 8.21 -4.20
C LYS A 229 -0.80 6.69 -4.11
N LEU A 230 0.30 6.20 -4.68
CA LEU A 230 0.61 4.78 -4.78
C LEU A 230 0.81 4.10 -3.40
N THR A 231 1.48 4.76 -2.47
CA THR A 231 1.73 4.22 -1.12
C THR A 231 0.44 3.93 -0.36
N LYS A 232 -0.57 4.82 -0.48
CA LYS A 232 -1.89 4.62 0.13
C LYS A 232 -2.61 3.41 -0.48
N ALA A 233 -2.55 3.26 -1.81
CA ALA A 233 -3.14 2.12 -2.49
C ALA A 233 -2.46 0.79 -2.12
N GLN A 234 -1.13 0.79 -1.99
CA GLN A 234 -0.37 -0.36 -1.51
C GLN A 234 -0.75 -0.75 -0.07
N LYS A 235 -0.86 0.23 0.84
CA LYS A 235 -1.33 -0.01 2.21
C LYS A 235 -2.76 -0.55 2.25
N ASN A 236 -3.66 -0.04 1.41
CA ASN A 236 -5.02 -0.58 1.33
C ASN A 236 -5.02 -2.01 0.79
N MET A 237 -4.18 -2.32 -0.19
CA MET A 237 -4.04 -3.68 -0.72
C MET A 237 -3.50 -4.65 0.32
N SER A 238 -2.50 -4.26 1.13
CA SER A 238 -2.00 -5.14 2.19
C SER A 238 -3.11 -5.47 3.19
N LEU A 239 -3.90 -4.48 3.59
CA LEU A 239 -5.08 -4.68 4.45
C LEU A 239 -6.14 -5.59 3.82
N VAL A 240 -6.36 -5.48 2.51
CA VAL A 240 -7.27 -6.38 1.77
C VAL A 240 -6.76 -7.82 1.83
N LEU A 241 -5.47 -8.05 1.57
CA LEU A 241 -4.88 -9.39 1.59
C LEU A 241 -4.86 -9.99 3.00
N ASP A 242 -4.59 -9.17 4.03
CA ASP A 242 -4.65 -9.60 5.43
C ASP A 242 -6.07 -9.98 5.85
N HIS A 243 -7.07 -9.24 5.38
CA HIS A 243 -8.48 -9.60 5.60
C HIS A 243 -8.82 -10.94 4.91
N LEU A 244 -8.36 -11.16 3.68
CA LEU A 244 -8.59 -12.44 2.99
C LEU A 244 -7.91 -13.62 3.69
N ARG A 245 -6.74 -13.37 4.29
CA ARG A 245 -5.97 -14.37 5.05
C ARG A 245 -6.62 -14.76 6.37
N THR A 246 -7.27 -13.80 7.04
CA THR A 246 -7.90 -13.99 8.35
C THR A 246 -9.38 -14.37 8.26
N ALA A 247 -10.02 -14.16 7.11
CA ALA A 247 -11.40 -14.54 6.87
C ALA A 247 -11.57 -16.07 6.86
N SER A 248 -12.76 -16.53 7.25
CA SER A 248 -13.15 -17.93 7.12
C SER A 248 -13.14 -18.38 5.64
N PRO A 249 -12.90 -19.67 5.36
CA PRO A 249 -13.02 -20.21 4.01
C PRO A 249 -14.38 -19.87 3.39
N PRO A 250 -14.42 -19.41 2.12
CA PRO A 250 -15.67 -19.00 1.48
C PRO A 250 -16.56 -20.22 1.18
N GLN A 251 -17.87 -20.03 1.35
CA GLN A 251 -18.87 -21.01 0.93
C GLN A 251 -19.16 -20.87 -0.57
N ILE A 252 -18.50 -21.69 -1.40
CA ILE A 252 -18.62 -21.60 -2.86
C ILE A 252 -20.00 -22.06 -3.33
N ASN A 253 -20.71 -21.18 -4.04
CA ASN A 253 -21.97 -21.52 -4.67
C ASN A 253 -21.77 -22.46 -5.88
N PRO A 254 -22.52 -23.58 -6.00
CA PRO A 254 -22.30 -24.57 -7.06
C PRO A 254 -22.60 -24.05 -8.46
N ARG A 255 -23.44 -23.00 -8.58
CA ARG A 255 -23.78 -22.33 -9.84
C ARG A 255 -22.74 -21.32 -10.30
N ARG A 256 -21.96 -20.76 -9.37
CA ARG A 256 -21.00 -19.67 -9.62
C ARG A 256 -19.64 -20.08 -9.08
N ARG A 257 -19.08 -21.13 -9.68
CA ARG A 257 -17.79 -21.69 -9.27
C ARG A 257 -16.64 -20.80 -9.73
N LEU A 258 -15.58 -20.76 -8.92
CA LEU A 258 -14.32 -20.13 -9.28
C LEU A 258 -13.59 -20.96 -10.34
N LEU A 259 -12.85 -20.27 -11.23
CA LEU A 259 -12.18 -20.90 -12.36
C LEU A 259 -10.89 -21.59 -11.90
N GLY A 260 -10.76 -22.91 -12.07
CA GLY A 260 -9.52 -23.65 -11.75
C GLY A 260 -9.11 -23.58 -10.28
N ALA A 261 -10.08 -23.43 -9.37
CA ALA A 261 -9.79 -23.18 -7.98
C ALA A 261 -9.38 -24.46 -7.20
N PRO A 262 -8.40 -24.35 -6.29
CA PRO A 262 -8.16 -25.35 -5.25
C PRO A 262 -9.37 -25.46 -4.30
N PRO A 263 -9.42 -26.46 -3.40
CA PRO A 263 -10.46 -26.53 -2.38
C PRO A 263 -10.55 -25.23 -1.58
N ALA A 264 -11.78 -24.84 -1.21
CA ALA A 264 -12.06 -23.57 -0.56
C ALA A 264 -11.23 -23.31 0.72
N SER A 265 -10.88 -24.37 1.45
CA SER A 265 -10.05 -24.33 2.66
C SER A 265 -8.64 -23.79 2.44
N GLN A 266 -8.09 -23.93 1.24
CA GLN A 266 -6.73 -23.46 0.90
C GLN A 266 -6.71 -22.00 0.47
N LEU A 267 -7.86 -21.41 0.13
CA LEU A 267 -7.91 -20.03 -0.38
C LEU A 267 -7.42 -18.97 0.63
N PRO A 268 -7.75 -19.03 1.93
CA PRO A 268 -7.24 -18.06 2.89
C PRO A 268 -5.71 -18.13 3.09
N LEU A 269 -5.10 -19.30 2.89
CA LEU A 269 -3.64 -19.47 3.03
C LEU A 269 -2.89 -18.66 1.97
N ASP A 270 -3.42 -18.66 0.73
CA ASP A 270 -2.85 -17.94 -0.41
C ASP A 270 -3.77 -16.79 -0.86
N PRO A 271 -3.74 -15.62 -0.17
CA PRO A 271 -4.65 -14.51 -0.46
C PRO A 271 -4.44 -13.88 -1.85
N VAL A 272 -3.23 -13.98 -2.40
CA VAL A 272 -2.94 -13.51 -3.77
C VAL A 272 -3.64 -14.40 -4.79
N LEU A 273 -3.52 -15.73 -4.65
CA LEU A 273 -4.23 -16.69 -5.49
C LEU A 273 -5.75 -16.56 -5.33
N TYR A 274 -6.21 -16.35 -4.10
CA TYR A 274 -7.62 -16.11 -3.83
C TYR A 274 -8.15 -14.90 -4.62
N LEU A 275 -7.43 -13.77 -4.59
CA LEU A 275 -7.76 -12.58 -5.37
C LEU A 275 -7.74 -12.86 -6.88
N THR A 276 -6.73 -13.58 -7.39
CA THR A 276 -6.63 -13.87 -8.83
C THR A 276 -7.81 -14.69 -9.33
N LEU A 277 -8.18 -15.76 -8.61
CA LEU A 277 -9.29 -16.66 -8.95
C LEU A 277 -10.63 -15.91 -8.95
N VAL A 278 -10.85 -15.06 -7.95
CA VAL A 278 -12.06 -14.24 -7.86
C VAL A 278 -12.18 -13.32 -9.07
N VAL A 279 -11.11 -12.56 -9.38
CA VAL A 279 -11.15 -11.61 -10.48
C VAL A 279 -11.28 -12.31 -11.83
N ASP A 280 -10.54 -13.40 -12.06
CA ASP A 280 -10.56 -14.13 -13.33
C ASP A 280 -11.90 -14.84 -13.58
N SER A 281 -12.59 -15.30 -12.53
CA SER A 281 -13.92 -15.91 -12.64
C SER A 281 -14.99 -14.91 -13.12
N VAL A 282 -14.92 -13.68 -12.60
CA VAL A 282 -15.86 -12.60 -12.92
C VAL A 282 -15.51 -11.88 -14.22
N ALA A 283 -14.27 -12.00 -14.69
CA ALA A 283 -13.82 -11.27 -15.86
C ALA A 283 -14.62 -11.62 -17.14
N PRO A 284 -15.15 -10.61 -17.85
CA PRO A 284 -15.87 -10.87 -19.10
C PRO A 284 -14.89 -11.28 -20.20
N LEU A 285 -15.29 -12.20 -21.08
CA LEU A 285 -14.43 -12.70 -22.16
C LEU A 285 -14.32 -11.73 -23.34
N PHE A 286 -15.38 -10.95 -23.56
CA PHE A 286 -15.48 -9.99 -24.64
C PHE A 286 -16.15 -8.71 -24.14
N ARG A 287 -15.93 -7.63 -24.87
CA ARG A 287 -16.68 -6.37 -24.72
C ARG A 287 -17.52 -6.15 -25.96
N ILE A 288 -18.55 -5.32 -25.86
CA ILE A 288 -19.42 -4.99 -26.98
C ILE A 288 -18.92 -3.68 -27.62
N ARG A 289 -18.65 -3.69 -28.92
CA ARG A 289 -18.49 -2.48 -29.74
C ARG A 289 -19.85 -2.12 -30.31
N GLN A 290 -20.23 -0.86 -30.19
CA GLN A 290 -21.37 -0.30 -30.92
C GLN A 290 -20.85 0.20 -32.26
N GLN A 291 -21.29 -0.39 -33.37
CA GLN A 291 -20.90 0.06 -34.69
C GLN A 291 -22.09 0.58 -35.47
N LYS A 292 -22.01 1.85 -35.85
CA LYS A 292 -23.08 2.55 -36.59
C LYS A 292 -22.98 2.23 -38.08
N GLY A 293 -24.12 2.15 -38.76
CA GLY A 293 -24.19 2.11 -40.22
C GLY A 293 -24.05 0.72 -40.87
N ILE A 294 -23.98 -0.35 -40.08
CA ILE A 294 -23.88 -1.73 -40.61
C ILE A 294 -25.25 -2.29 -41.04
N ALA A 295 -26.28 -2.08 -40.22
CA ALA A 295 -27.64 -2.58 -40.49
C ALA A 295 -28.51 -1.59 -41.28
N GLY A 296 -27.93 -0.51 -41.81
CA GLY A 296 -28.68 0.61 -42.40
C GLY A 296 -29.35 1.51 -41.35
N GLY A 297 -30.02 2.57 -41.82
CA GLY A 297 -30.85 3.44 -40.96
C GLY A 297 -30.12 4.20 -39.84
N GLY A 298 -28.78 4.30 -39.86
CA GLY A 298 -27.99 5.01 -38.83
C GLY A 298 -27.94 4.34 -37.45
N THR A 299 -28.60 3.20 -37.27
CA THR A 299 -28.65 2.47 -35.99
C THR A 299 -27.30 1.82 -35.67
N ALA A 300 -26.98 1.75 -34.37
CA ALA A 300 -25.76 1.08 -33.90
C ALA A 300 -26.05 -0.41 -33.65
N VAL A 301 -25.26 -1.26 -34.30
CA VAL A 301 -25.29 -2.70 -34.13
C VAL A 301 -24.26 -3.10 -33.07
N GLN A 302 -24.65 -4.04 -32.22
CA GLN A 302 -23.81 -4.57 -31.16
C GLN A 302 -22.94 -5.71 -31.69
N ILE A 303 -21.63 -5.50 -31.66
CA ILE A 303 -20.65 -6.48 -32.15
C ILE A 303 -19.76 -6.91 -30.98
N PRO A 304 -19.77 -8.20 -30.59
CA PRO A 304 -18.88 -8.70 -29.55
C PRO A 304 -17.42 -8.72 -30.04
N HIS A 305 -16.49 -8.29 -29.19
CA HIS A 305 -15.06 -8.24 -29.50
C HIS A 305 -14.25 -8.84 -28.35
N PRO A 306 -13.36 -9.82 -28.61
CA PRO A 306 -12.61 -10.51 -27.57
C PRO A 306 -11.68 -9.55 -26.80
N LEU A 307 -11.45 -9.85 -25.52
CA LEU A 307 -10.60 -9.06 -24.64
C LEU A 307 -9.30 -9.80 -24.32
N THR A 308 -8.19 -9.06 -24.23
CA THR A 308 -6.93 -9.60 -23.71
C THR A 308 -7.01 -9.77 -22.18
N LEU A 309 -6.21 -10.68 -21.60
CA LEU A 309 -6.23 -10.99 -20.16
C LEU A 309 -6.15 -9.73 -19.27
N ARG A 310 -5.25 -8.79 -19.58
CA ARG A 310 -5.12 -7.53 -18.83
C ARG A 310 -6.39 -6.67 -18.92
N GLN A 311 -7.04 -6.64 -20.09
CA GLN A 311 -8.28 -5.89 -20.28
C GLN A 311 -9.44 -6.55 -19.53
N ARG A 312 -9.55 -7.88 -19.56
CA ARG A 312 -10.54 -8.68 -18.81
C ARG A 312 -10.47 -8.38 -17.31
N ARG A 313 -9.26 -8.50 -16.74
CA ARG A 313 -8.99 -8.19 -15.33
C ARG A 313 -9.31 -6.74 -14.99
N ARG A 314 -8.95 -5.77 -15.85
CA ARG A 314 -9.29 -4.35 -15.64
C ARG A 314 -10.80 -4.12 -15.52
N THR A 315 -11.60 -4.75 -16.37
CA THR A 315 -13.07 -4.62 -16.33
C THR A 315 -13.66 -5.23 -15.07
N ALA A 316 -13.20 -6.41 -14.66
CA ALA A 316 -13.64 -7.07 -13.44
C ALA A 316 -13.29 -6.25 -12.18
N ILE A 317 -12.04 -5.80 -12.06
CA ILE A 317 -11.57 -4.99 -10.93
C ILE A 317 -12.40 -3.72 -10.82
N LYS A 318 -12.66 -3.03 -11.94
CA LYS A 318 -13.52 -1.85 -11.95
C LYS A 318 -14.91 -2.17 -11.39
N TRP A 319 -15.54 -3.26 -11.82
CA TRP A 319 -16.87 -3.61 -11.32
C TRP A 319 -16.89 -3.99 -9.83
N ILE A 320 -15.82 -4.61 -9.33
CA ILE A 320 -15.65 -4.94 -7.91
C ILE A 320 -15.49 -3.64 -7.09
N LEU A 321 -14.66 -2.71 -7.55
CA LEU A 321 -14.50 -1.40 -6.89
C LEU A 321 -15.83 -0.62 -6.86
N ASP A 322 -16.51 -0.53 -8.00
CA ASP A 322 -17.83 0.11 -8.11
C ASP A 322 -18.89 -0.54 -7.19
N ALA A 323 -18.77 -1.85 -6.91
CA ALA A 323 -19.64 -2.56 -5.96
C ALA A 323 -19.24 -2.28 -4.51
N SER A 324 -17.93 -2.23 -4.24
CA SER A 324 -17.37 -1.97 -2.91
C SER A 324 -17.71 -0.58 -2.40
N ASP A 325 -17.78 0.42 -3.28
CA ASP A 325 -18.13 1.80 -2.92
C ASP A 325 -19.57 1.93 -2.41
N LYS A 326 -20.45 0.99 -2.77
CA LYS A 326 -21.85 0.97 -2.32
C LYS A 326 -22.02 0.34 -0.93
N ARG A 327 -20.97 -0.22 -0.35
CA ARG A 327 -21.02 -0.86 0.98
C ARG A 327 -20.90 0.16 2.10
N ARG A 328 -21.43 -0.22 3.26
CA ARG A 328 -21.53 0.65 4.44
C ARG A 328 -20.34 0.56 5.40
N ASP A 329 -19.31 -0.25 5.13
CA ASP A 329 -18.18 -0.37 6.05
C ASP A 329 -17.34 0.91 6.06
N ALA A 330 -16.82 1.30 7.24
CA ALA A 330 -16.08 2.56 7.39
C ALA A 330 -14.76 2.57 6.58
N LEU A 331 -13.99 1.48 6.68
CA LEU A 331 -12.69 1.37 6.01
C LEU A 331 -12.85 0.85 4.58
N PHE A 332 -12.27 1.58 3.63
CA PHE A 332 -12.29 1.21 2.21
C PHE A 332 -11.72 -0.19 1.94
N ALA A 333 -10.59 -0.54 2.58
CA ALA A 333 -9.98 -1.85 2.43
C ALA A 333 -10.95 -2.99 2.84
N ASN A 334 -11.69 -2.81 3.94
CA ASN A 334 -12.66 -3.79 4.42
C ASN A 334 -13.84 -3.94 3.45
N ARG A 335 -14.35 -2.82 2.89
CA ARG A 335 -15.40 -2.85 1.86
C ARG A 335 -14.98 -3.68 0.65
N VAL A 336 -13.75 -3.45 0.16
CA VAL A 336 -13.19 -4.17 -0.99
C VAL A 336 -12.99 -5.65 -0.66
N ALA A 337 -12.36 -5.96 0.48
CA ALA A 337 -12.10 -7.35 0.88
C ALA A 337 -13.39 -8.16 1.05
N ALA A 338 -14.39 -7.57 1.71
CA ALA A 338 -15.68 -8.20 1.84
C ALA A 338 -16.39 -8.36 0.48
N GLU A 339 -16.15 -7.49 -0.52
CA GLU A 339 -16.69 -7.68 -1.88
C GLU A 339 -16.02 -8.88 -2.56
N VAL A 340 -14.70 -9.01 -2.42
CA VAL A 340 -13.96 -10.18 -2.94
C VAL A 340 -14.52 -11.47 -2.33
N VAL A 341 -14.77 -11.52 -1.02
CA VAL A 341 -15.39 -12.68 -0.36
C VAL A 341 -16.80 -12.95 -0.90
N ALA A 342 -17.65 -11.92 -1.02
CA ALA A 342 -19.00 -12.08 -1.56
C ALA A 342 -19.01 -12.55 -3.03
N VAL A 343 -18.00 -12.16 -3.82
CA VAL A 343 -17.82 -12.65 -5.18
C VAL A 343 -17.42 -14.12 -5.18
N ALA A 344 -16.49 -14.52 -4.31
CA ALA A 344 -16.05 -15.91 -4.16
C ALA A 344 -17.19 -16.85 -3.79
N GLU A 345 -18.08 -16.37 -2.93
CA GLU A 345 -19.28 -17.07 -2.51
C GLU A 345 -20.40 -16.97 -3.56
N GLY A 346 -20.24 -16.19 -4.64
CA GLY A 346 -21.22 -16.04 -5.70
C GLY A 346 -22.44 -15.18 -5.35
N ARG A 347 -22.42 -14.45 -4.22
CA ARG A 347 -23.53 -13.57 -3.78
C ARG A 347 -23.44 -12.15 -4.34
N SER A 348 -22.31 -11.76 -4.91
CA SER A 348 -22.12 -10.39 -5.40
C SER A 348 -22.96 -10.09 -6.65
N GLY A 349 -23.39 -8.83 -6.77
CA GLY A 349 -24.07 -8.32 -7.98
C GLY A 349 -23.13 -8.19 -9.20
N VAL A 350 -21.82 -8.39 -9.02
CA VAL A 350 -20.83 -8.33 -10.10
C VAL A 350 -21.04 -9.49 -11.09
N TRP A 351 -21.46 -10.65 -10.60
CA TRP A 351 -21.84 -11.79 -11.43
C TRP A 351 -22.99 -11.45 -12.38
N GLU A 352 -23.97 -10.68 -11.92
CA GLU A 352 -25.08 -10.26 -12.77
C GLU A 352 -24.61 -9.33 -13.89
N LYS A 353 -23.71 -8.39 -13.60
CA LYS A 353 -23.09 -7.53 -14.63
C LYS A 353 -22.36 -8.35 -15.69
N ARG A 354 -21.61 -9.38 -15.28
CA ARG A 354 -20.94 -10.31 -16.20
C ARG A 354 -21.95 -11.06 -17.07
N ASP A 355 -22.99 -11.61 -16.47
CA ASP A 355 -24.01 -12.38 -17.17
C ASP A 355 -24.79 -11.51 -18.15
N GLN A 356 -25.14 -10.28 -17.78
CA GLN A 356 -25.77 -9.30 -18.67
C GLN A 356 -24.86 -9.00 -19.87
N GLN A 357 -23.58 -8.72 -19.65
CA GLN A 357 -22.60 -8.49 -20.72
C GLN A 357 -22.50 -9.69 -21.68
N HIS A 358 -22.54 -10.91 -21.15
CA HIS A 358 -22.46 -12.14 -21.96
C HIS A 358 -23.76 -12.41 -22.73
N LYS A 359 -24.92 -12.24 -22.09
CA LYS A 359 -26.24 -12.35 -22.75
C LYS A 359 -26.34 -11.44 -23.96
N ILE A 360 -25.92 -10.18 -23.80
CA ILE A 360 -25.95 -9.20 -24.88
C ILE A 360 -25.00 -9.61 -26.01
N GLY A 361 -23.80 -10.10 -25.70
CA GLY A 361 -22.87 -10.57 -26.72
C GLY A 361 -23.35 -11.83 -27.46
N ILE A 362 -24.02 -12.75 -26.78
CA ILE A 362 -24.64 -13.93 -27.41
C ILE A 362 -25.75 -13.49 -28.37
N SER A 363 -26.57 -12.52 -27.98
CA SER A 363 -27.58 -11.93 -28.87
C SER A 363 -26.94 -11.30 -30.12
N GLY A 364 -25.80 -10.63 -29.97
CA GLY A 364 -25.07 -9.97 -31.07
C GLY A 364 -24.16 -10.88 -31.90
N ARG A 365 -24.15 -12.20 -31.67
CA ARG A 365 -23.22 -13.14 -32.34
C ARG A 365 -23.32 -13.14 -33.87
N ALA A 366 -24.52 -12.93 -34.41
CA ALA A 366 -24.76 -12.90 -35.86
C ALA A 366 -24.09 -11.70 -36.54
N ASN A 367 -23.83 -10.63 -35.80
CA ASN A 367 -23.26 -9.38 -36.31
C ASN A 367 -21.72 -9.44 -36.50
N LEU A 368 -21.09 -10.58 -36.20
CA LEU A 368 -19.65 -10.76 -36.39
C LEU A 368 -19.26 -10.81 -37.88
N ASN A 369 -20.11 -11.39 -38.72
CA ASN A 369 -19.86 -11.58 -40.14
C ASN A 369 -20.30 -10.39 -41.00
N THR A 370 -20.97 -9.41 -40.40
CA THR A 370 -21.41 -8.20 -41.10
C THR A 370 -20.25 -7.22 -41.20
N ASN A 371 -19.36 -7.46 -42.17
CA ASN A 371 -18.34 -6.49 -42.52
C ASN A 371 -19.02 -5.23 -43.09
N ALA A 372 -18.73 -4.08 -42.50
CA ALA A 372 -18.96 -2.81 -43.18
C ALA A 372 -18.12 -2.85 -44.46
N ARG A 373 -18.77 -2.93 -45.64
CA ARG A 373 -18.08 -2.64 -46.89
C ARG A 373 -17.52 -1.22 -46.74
N ARG A 374 -16.19 -1.11 -46.78
CA ARG A 374 -15.47 0.16 -46.64
C ARG A 374 -15.81 1.11 -47.77
#